data_AF-A0A6B2EB10-F1
#
_entry.id   AF-A0A6B2EB10-F1
#
_cell.length_a   1.000
_cell.length_b   1.000
_cell.length_c   1.000
_cell.angle_alpha   90.00
_cell.angle_beta   90.00
_cell.angle_gamma   90.00
#
_symmetry.space_group_name_H-M   'P 1'
#
loop_
_entity.id
_entity.type
_entity.pdbx_description
1 polymer ?
#
loop_
_entity_poly.entity_id
_entity_poly.type
_entity_poly.pdbx_seq_one_letter_code
_entity_poly.pdbx_strand_id
1 'polypeptide(L)'
;MQGMCLAYLVIFLSLFSLTHSRELPDSPCPEIFRYRYNGTSRQWYGWGQVKNVTREEYFTLFMRFHVNVPEDFEFAERERLDVTRNGNNLEIFVHFPIQTPLPELELIIFNTDILCMVNPTPGTSKDKKVLRYRFSDQSQLRTSETPSVERI
;
A
#
# COMPACT_ATOMS: atom_id res chain seq x y z
N MET A 1 54.44 -2.15 -15.53
CA MET A 1 53.45 -1.08 -15.26
C MET A 1 51.99 -1.46 -15.55
N GLN A 2 51.67 -2.52 -16.31
CA GLN A 2 50.28 -2.91 -16.62
C GLN A 2 49.51 -3.54 -15.43
N GLY A 3 50.18 -4.24 -14.52
CA GLY A 3 49.51 -4.91 -13.38
C GLY A 3 48.93 -3.95 -12.32
N MET A 4 49.48 -2.74 -12.20
CA MET A 4 49.02 -1.75 -11.22
C MET A 4 47.64 -1.18 -11.57
N CYS A 5 47.29 -1.08 -12.86
CA CYS A 5 46.02 -0.50 -13.31
C CYS A 5 44.82 -1.43 -13.04
N LEU A 6 45.03 -2.75 -13.18
CA LEU A 6 44.01 -3.77 -12.92
C LEU A 6 43.60 -3.81 -11.44
N ALA A 7 44.55 -3.64 -10.52
CA ALA A 7 44.27 -3.62 -9.09
C ALA A 7 43.38 -2.42 -8.70
N TYR A 8 43.65 -1.22 -9.24
CA TYR A 8 42.81 -0.04 -8.97
C TYR A 8 41.41 -0.16 -9.56
N LEU A 9 41.25 -0.77 -10.74
CA LEU A 9 39.94 -0.98 -11.35
C LEU A 9 39.05 -1.91 -10.50
N VAL A 10 39.63 -2.99 -9.95
CA VAL A 10 38.91 -3.94 -9.08
C VAL A 10 38.52 -3.28 -7.76
N ILE A 11 39.42 -2.49 -7.16
CA ILE A 11 39.12 -1.73 -5.93
C ILE A 11 37.99 -0.72 -6.19
N PHE A 12 38.05 0.02 -7.29
CA PHE A 12 37.01 0.99 -7.65
C PHE A 12 35.65 0.32 -7.88
N LEU A 13 35.59 -0.79 -8.63
CA LEU A 13 34.33 -1.53 -8.85
C LEU A 13 33.75 -2.14 -7.56
N SER A 14 34.60 -2.55 -6.61
CA SER A 14 34.14 -3.05 -5.31
C SER A 14 33.52 -1.95 -4.44
N LEU A 15 34.04 -0.71 -4.52
CA LEU A 15 33.50 0.44 -3.80
C LEU A 15 32.14 0.90 -4.35
N PHE A 16 31.89 0.76 -5.65
CA PHE A 16 30.56 1.05 -6.24
C PHE A 16 29.51 0.00 -5.90
N SER A 17 29.90 -1.22 -5.52
CA SER A 17 28.97 -2.29 -5.17
C SER A 17 28.39 -2.16 -3.75
N LEU A 18 28.95 -1.27 -2.92
CA LEU A 18 28.49 -1.01 -1.54
C LEU A 18 27.37 0.04 -1.45
N THR A 19 27.04 0.71 -2.55
CA THR A 19 26.02 1.76 -2.52
C THR A 19 24.63 1.21 -2.87
N HIS A 20 23.75 1.23 -1.87
CA HIS A 20 22.28 1.15 -1.93
C HIS A 20 21.64 -0.23 -1.72
N SER A 21 21.94 -0.86 -0.57
CA SER A 21 20.89 -1.57 0.15
C SER A 21 19.92 -0.53 0.71
N ARG A 22 18.84 -0.22 -0.02
CA ARG A 22 17.72 0.53 0.59
C ARG A 22 17.03 -0.43 1.56
N GLU A 23 17.12 -0.15 2.86
CA GLU A 23 16.35 -0.88 3.85
C GLU A 23 14.88 -0.83 3.44
N LEU A 24 14.29 -2.02 3.28
CA LEU A 24 12.88 -2.16 2.95
C LEU A 24 12.08 -1.60 4.12
N PRO A 25 11.06 -0.74 3.89
CA PRO A 25 10.20 -0.30 4.97
C PRO A 25 9.48 -1.52 5.54
N ASP A 26 9.62 -1.73 6.85
CA ASP A 26 8.96 -2.83 7.53
C ASP A 26 7.47 -2.55 7.70
N SER A 27 6.64 -3.53 7.36
CA SER A 27 5.22 -3.47 7.68
C SER A 27 4.98 -4.00 9.09
N PRO A 28 4.10 -3.36 9.88
CA PRO A 28 3.67 -3.90 11.18
C PRO A 28 2.90 -5.23 11.05
N CYS A 29 2.37 -5.54 9.86
CA CYS A 29 1.54 -6.73 9.61
C CYS A 29 2.00 -7.44 8.32
N PRO A 30 3.21 -8.03 8.31
CA PRO A 30 3.87 -8.53 7.09
C PRO A 30 3.12 -9.68 6.42
N GLU A 31 2.25 -10.39 7.14
CA GLU A 31 1.45 -11.49 6.56
C GLU A 31 0.28 -11.00 5.70
N ILE A 32 -0.17 -9.76 5.91
CA ILE A 32 -1.34 -9.18 5.23
C ILE A 32 -0.94 -8.04 4.31
N PHE A 33 0.09 -7.28 4.66
CA PHE A 33 0.52 -6.09 3.91
C PHE A 33 2.04 -5.95 3.90
N ARG A 34 2.61 -5.53 2.77
CA ARG A 34 4.04 -5.28 2.60
C ARG A 34 4.27 -4.09 1.67
N TYR A 35 5.35 -3.35 1.93
CA TYR A 35 5.86 -2.36 0.98
C TYR A 35 6.62 -3.07 -0.14
N ARG A 36 6.43 -2.60 -1.37
CA ARG A 36 7.10 -3.11 -2.57
C ARG A 36 7.58 -1.95 -3.41
N TYR A 37 8.71 -2.16 -4.11
CA TYR A 37 9.27 -1.18 -5.03
C TYR A 37 9.08 -1.66 -6.46
N ASN A 38 8.43 -0.83 -7.28
CA ASN A 38 8.31 -1.08 -8.71
C ASN A 38 9.51 -0.44 -9.42
N GLY A 39 10.44 -1.26 -9.93
CA GLY A 39 11.64 -0.79 -10.61
C GLY A 39 11.36 -0.05 -11.94
N THR A 40 10.24 -0.34 -12.59
CA THR A 40 9.84 0.28 -13.86
C THR A 40 9.30 1.69 -13.65
N SER A 41 8.33 1.86 -12.73
CA SER A 41 7.80 3.19 -12.40
C SER A 41 8.66 3.97 -11.41
N ARG A 42 9.66 3.31 -10.81
CA ARG A 42 10.54 3.84 -9.75
C ARG A 42 9.79 4.31 -8.50
N GLN A 43 8.62 3.73 -8.22
CA GLN A 43 7.75 4.11 -7.11
C GLN A 43 7.54 2.95 -6.12
N TRP A 44 7.40 3.31 -4.85
CA TRP A 44 6.90 2.44 -3.80
C TRP A 44 5.38 2.34 -3.84
N TYR A 45 4.89 1.14 -3.55
CA TYR A 45 3.47 0.85 -3.40
C TYR A 45 3.27 -0.14 -2.26
N GLY A 46 2.06 -0.16 -1.72
CA GLY A 46 1.62 -1.18 -0.78
C GLY A 46 1.04 -2.36 -1.53
N TRP A 47 1.41 -3.57 -1.13
CA TRP A 47 0.80 -4.82 -1.61
C TRP A 47 0.26 -5.59 -0.42
N GLY A 48 -0.97 -6.06 -0.52
CA GLY A 48 -1.57 -6.89 0.51
C GLY A 48 -2.44 -8.01 -0.02
N GLN A 49 -2.77 -8.95 0.86
CA GLN A 49 -3.65 -10.07 0.54
C GLN A 49 -4.57 -10.40 1.72
N VAL A 50 -5.87 -10.53 1.43
CA VAL A 50 -6.85 -11.12 2.36
C VAL A 50 -7.23 -12.50 1.81
N LYS A 51 -7.06 -13.54 2.63
CA LYS A 51 -7.30 -14.93 2.23
C LYS A 51 -8.68 -15.39 2.65
N ASN A 52 -9.19 -16.44 1.98
CA ASN A 52 -10.43 -17.13 2.33
C ASN A 52 -11.69 -16.24 2.34
N VAL A 53 -11.75 -15.27 1.42
CA VAL A 53 -12.91 -14.41 1.23
C VAL A 53 -14.02 -15.18 0.52
N THR A 54 -15.15 -15.33 1.19
CA THR A 54 -16.37 -15.94 0.67
C THR A 54 -16.85 -15.22 -0.60
N ARG A 55 -17.34 -15.98 -1.59
CA ARG A 55 -17.76 -15.44 -2.89
C ARG A 55 -19.10 -14.70 -2.84
N GLU A 56 -19.91 -14.99 -1.83
CA GLU A 56 -21.31 -14.55 -1.74
C GLU A 56 -21.48 -13.26 -0.92
N GLU A 57 -20.40 -12.74 -0.34
CA GLU A 57 -20.45 -11.58 0.53
C GLU A 57 -20.04 -10.30 -0.19
N TYR A 58 -20.86 -9.27 -0.04
CA TYR A 58 -20.41 -7.89 -0.20
C TYR A 58 -19.28 -7.65 0.80
N PHE A 59 -18.19 -7.04 0.34
CA PHE A 59 -17.08 -6.75 1.23
C PHE A 59 -16.67 -5.29 1.19
N THR A 60 -16.20 -4.82 2.34
CA THR A 60 -15.60 -3.48 2.50
C THR A 60 -14.20 -3.63 3.06
N LEU A 61 -13.23 -3.04 2.38
CA LEU A 61 -11.86 -2.91 2.85
C LEU A 61 -11.61 -1.45 3.23
N PHE A 62 -11.11 -1.24 4.43
CA PHE A 62 -10.67 0.06 4.91
C PHE A 62 -9.21 -0.02 5.37
N MET A 63 -8.39 0.89 4.86
CA MET A 63 -6.99 1.01 5.26
C MET A 63 -6.68 2.44 5.68
N ARG A 64 -5.90 2.58 6.74
CA ARG A 64 -5.45 3.85 7.27
C ARG A 64 -3.94 3.88 7.35
N PHE A 65 -3.37 4.95 6.84
CA PHE A 65 -1.95 5.24 6.96
C PHE A 65 -1.77 6.61 7.58
N HIS A 66 -0.59 6.84 8.16
CA HIS A 66 -0.18 8.16 8.56
C HIS A 66 1.16 8.52 7.93
N VAL A 67 1.41 9.81 7.76
CA VAL A 67 2.67 10.32 7.26
C VAL A 67 3.01 11.61 8.00
N ASN A 68 4.27 11.74 8.39
CA ASN A 68 4.78 12.93 9.06
C ASN A 68 5.17 13.96 7.99
N VAL A 69 4.28 14.93 7.76
CA VAL A 69 4.46 16.03 6.80
C VAL A 69 3.94 17.32 7.43
N PRO A 70 4.41 18.50 6.96
CA PRO A 70 3.86 19.79 7.39
C PRO A 70 2.33 19.85 7.21
N GLU A 71 1.65 20.61 8.07
CA GLU A 71 0.19 20.73 8.07
C GLU A 71 -0.36 21.28 6.74
N ASP A 72 0.37 22.21 6.13
CA ASP A 72 0.07 22.86 4.85
C ASP A 72 0.46 22.01 3.62
N PHE A 73 1.00 20.81 3.80
CA PHE A 73 1.40 19.95 2.70
C PHE A 73 0.19 19.44 1.90
N GLU A 74 0.09 19.77 0.62
CA GLU A 74 -0.94 19.25 -0.28
C GLU A 74 -0.42 18.08 -1.13
N PHE A 75 -1.21 17.01 -1.21
CA PHE A 75 -0.90 15.87 -2.08
C PHE A 75 -1.24 16.20 -3.53
N ALA A 76 -0.27 16.06 -4.42
CA ALA A 76 -0.47 16.30 -5.86
C ALA A 76 -1.40 15.25 -6.51
N GLU A 77 -1.39 14.03 -5.97
CA GLU A 77 -2.20 12.91 -6.45
C GLU A 77 -3.20 12.46 -5.39
N ARG A 78 -4.31 11.88 -5.85
CA ARG A 78 -5.31 11.29 -4.96
C ARG A 78 -4.90 9.90 -4.52
N GLU A 79 -5.33 9.54 -3.32
CA GLU A 79 -5.27 8.18 -2.78
C GLU A 79 -5.94 7.21 -3.76
N ARG A 80 -5.19 6.20 -4.22
CA ARG A 80 -5.71 5.16 -5.11
C ARG A 80 -5.49 3.77 -4.53
N LEU A 81 -6.57 2.99 -4.51
CA LEU A 81 -6.61 1.62 -4.04
C LEU A 81 -7.18 0.74 -5.17
N ASP A 82 -6.39 -0.22 -5.62
CA ASP A 82 -6.87 -1.25 -6.56
C ASP A 82 -7.05 -2.56 -5.79
N VAL A 83 -8.21 -3.18 -5.93
CA VAL A 83 -8.50 -4.49 -5.32
C VAL A 83 -8.89 -5.45 -6.41
N THR A 84 -8.19 -6.57 -6.50
CA THR A 84 -8.44 -7.63 -7.48
C THR A 84 -8.75 -8.93 -6.77
N ARG A 85 -9.76 -9.67 -7.23
CA ARG A 85 -10.07 -10.99 -6.70
C ARG A 85 -9.31 -12.06 -7.46
N ASN A 86 -8.59 -12.92 -6.74
CA ASN A 86 -7.87 -14.08 -7.27
C ASN A 86 -8.35 -15.34 -6.53
N GLY A 87 -9.35 -16.03 -7.11
CA GLY A 87 -10.02 -17.16 -6.46
C GLY A 87 -10.75 -16.73 -5.18
N ASN A 88 -10.35 -17.29 -4.05
CA ASN A 88 -10.89 -16.95 -2.72
C ASN A 88 -10.02 -15.90 -2.00
N ASN A 89 -9.08 -15.27 -2.69
CA ASN A 89 -8.22 -14.24 -2.12
C ASN A 89 -8.53 -12.89 -2.75
N LEU A 90 -8.34 -11.82 -1.98
CA LEU A 90 -8.31 -10.46 -2.48
C LEU A 90 -6.87 -9.97 -2.46
N GLU A 91 -6.39 -9.52 -3.61
CA GLU A 91 -5.12 -8.84 -3.77
C GLU A 91 -5.36 -7.34 -3.75
N ILE A 92 -4.56 -6.64 -2.95
CA ILE A 92 -4.72 -5.23 -2.64
C ILE A 92 -3.46 -4.49 -3.10
N PHE A 93 -3.63 -3.42 -3.85
CA PHE A 93 -2.56 -2.55 -4.31
C PHE A 93 -2.86 -1.10 -3.87
N VAL A 94 -2.01 -0.57 -2.99
CA VAL A 94 -2.13 0.79 -2.47
C VAL A 94 -1.11 1.68 -3.17
N HIS A 95 -1.58 2.70 -3.86
CA HIS A 95 -0.71 3.72 -4.46
C HIS A 95 -0.59 4.90 -3.50
N PHE A 96 0.66 5.23 -3.15
CA PHE A 96 0.94 6.30 -2.22
C PHE A 96 1.10 7.64 -2.95
N PRO A 97 0.38 8.69 -2.55
CA PRO A 97 0.51 10.02 -3.13
C PRO A 97 1.81 10.73 -2.75
N ILE A 98 2.57 10.15 -1.81
CA ILE A 98 3.88 10.63 -1.37
C ILE A 98 4.86 9.45 -1.31
N GLN A 99 6.07 9.68 -1.80
CA GLN A 99 7.12 8.65 -1.90
C GLN A 99 8.23 8.84 -0.87
N THR A 100 8.32 10.02 -0.24
CA THR A 100 9.32 10.33 0.80
C THR A 100 8.80 11.46 1.71
N PRO A 101 8.60 11.21 3.02
CA PRO A 101 8.61 9.89 3.66
C PRO A 101 7.46 9.00 3.15
N LEU A 102 7.62 7.68 3.26
CA LEU A 102 6.55 6.75 2.91
C LEU A 102 5.47 6.75 3.99
N PRO A 103 4.18 6.64 3.63
CA PRO A 103 3.12 6.49 4.61
C PRO A 103 3.23 5.18 5.38
N GLU A 104 3.10 5.26 6.70
CA GLU A 104 3.17 4.13 7.63
C GLU A 104 1.77 3.57 7.88
N LEU A 105 1.63 2.25 7.80
CA LEU A 105 0.36 1.55 8.02
C LEU A 105 -0.06 1.65 9.49
N GLU A 106 -1.30 2.08 9.74
CA GLU A 106 -1.89 2.11 11.09
C GLU A 106 -2.97 1.04 11.28
N LEU A 107 -3.81 0.82 10.28
CA LEU A 107 -5.01 0.00 10.44
C LEU A 107 -5.45 -0.63 9.11
N ILE A 108 -5.85 -1.90 9.18
CA ILE A 108 -6.57 -2.61 8.11
C ILE A 108 -7.83 -3.21 8.73
N ILE A 109 -8.98 -2.87 8.19
CA ILE A 109 -10.27 -3.47 8.51
C ILE A 109 -10.83 -4.10 7.24
N PHE A 110 -11.27 -5.34 7.36
CA PHE A 110 -12.02 -6.05 6.32
C PHE A 110 -13.38 -6.41 6.86
N ASN A 111 -14.43 -5.87 6.24
CA ASN A 111 -15.81 -5.88 6.75
C ASN A 111 -15.89 -5.27 8.15
N THR A 112 -16.03 -6.12 9.16
CA THR A 112 -16.04 -5.77 10.58
C THR A 112 -14.77 -6.19 11.31
N ASP A 113 -13.91 -6.96 10.64
CA ASP A 113 -12.77 -7.63 11.26
C ASP A 113 -11.52 -6.77 11.14
N ILE A 114 -10.86 -6.57 12.26
CA ILE A 114 -9.60 -5.85 12.32
C ILE A 114 -8.48 -6.82 11.97
N LEU A 115 -7.93 -6.68 10.77
CA LEU A 115 -6.86 -7.55 10.29
C LEU A 115 -5.48 -7.07 10.77
N CYS A 116 -5.31 -5.77 10.96
CA CYS A 116 -4.06 -5.16 11.40
C CYS A 116 -4.36 -3.88 12.17
N MET A 117 -3.73 -3.68 13.32
CA MET A 117 -3.80 -2.42 14.07
C MET A 117 -2.47 -2.14 14.76
N VAL A 118 -1.93 -0.95 14.55
CA VAL A 118 -0.82 -0.42 15.31
C VAL A 118 -1.38 0.46 16.42
N ASN A 119 -1.06 0.14 17.66
CA ASN A 119 -1.45 0.99 18.79
C ASN A 119 -0.69 2.31 18.69
N PRO A 120 -1.36 3.47 18.74
CA PRO A 120 -0.68 4.75 18.69
C PRO A 120 0.21 4.89 19.91
N THR A 121 1.50 5.14 19.69
CA THR A 121 2.45 5.39 20.78
C THR A 121 2.09 6.72 21.43
N PRO A 122 1.85 6.78 22.75
CA PRO A 122 1.55 8.04 23.42
C PRO A 122 2.75 9.00 23.26
N GLY A 123 2.52 10.15 22.63
CA GLY A 123 3.55 11.18 22.40
C GLY A 123 3.94 11.43 20.93
N THR A 124 3.36 10.72 19.96
CA THR A 124 3.70 10.99 18.55
C THR A 124 3.05 12.26 18.01
N SER A 125 3.91 13.23 17.71
CA SER A 125 3.84 14.44 16.85
C SER A 125 2.47 15.00 16.44
N LYS A 126 2.32 16.34 16.61
CA LYS A 126 1.18 17.13 16.14
C LYS A 126 1.08 17.21 14.61
N ASP A 127 2.15 16.86 13.89
CA ASP A 127 2.25 17.03 12.43
C ASP A 127 2.06 15.69 11.70
N LYS A 128 0.89 15.08 11.89
CA LYS A 128 0.53 13.81 11.22
C LYS A 128 -0.64 14.01 10.28
N LYS A 129 -0.42 13.72 8.99
CA LYS A 129 -1.50 13.65 8.00
C LYS A 129 -1.93 12.20 7.83
N VAL A 130 -3.24 11.97 7.82
CA VAL A 130 -3.85 10.63 7.74
C VAL A 130 -4.35 10.39 6.32
N LEU A 131 -3.90 9.29 5.71
CA LEU A 131 -4.40 8.81 4.42
C LEU A 131 -5.45 7.71 4.66
N ARG A 132 -6.58 7.78 3.95
CA ARG A 132 -7.72 6.87 4.16
C ARG A 132 -8.17 6.23 2.86
N TYR A 133 -7.93 4.93 2.75
CA TYR A 133 -8.34 4.16 1.58
C TYR A 133 -9.58 3.33 1.93
N ARG A 134 -10.59 3.36 1.05
CA ARG A 134 -11.80 2.55 1.18
C ARG A 134 -12.16 1.92 -0.15
N PHE A 135 -12.45 0.63 -0.13
CA PHE A 135 -13.00 -0.12 -1.25
C PHE A 135 -14.25 -0.85 -0.79
N SER A 136 -15.31 -0.81 -1.58
CA SER A 136 -16.53 -1.58 -1.35
C SER A 136 -16.96 -2.23 -2.65
N ASP A 137 -17.09 -3.55 -2.66
CA ASP A 137 -17.64 -4.28 -3.80
C ASP A 137 -19.18 -4.27 -3.71
N GLN A 138 -19.81 -3.51 -4.61
CA GLN A 138 -21.26 -3.36 -4.70
C GLN A 138 -21.87 -4.19 -5.85
N SER A 139 -21.19 -5.23 -6.34
CA SER A 139 -21.65 -6.06 -7.47
C SER A 139 -23.08 -6.61 -7.35
N GLN A 140 -23.67 -6.66 -6.14
CA GLN A 140 -25.06 -7.08 -5.89
C GLN A 140 -26.11 -5.95 -5.93
N LEU A 141 -25.72 -4.67 -5.78
CA LEU A 141 -26.67 -3.54 -5.74
C LEU A 141 -27.23 -3.15 -7.12
N ARG A 142 -26.66 -3.67 -8.22
CA ARG A 142 -27.14 -3.38 -9.58
C ARG A 142 -28.24 -4.31 -10.08
N THR A 143 -28.61 -5.36 -9.37
CA THR A 143 -29.52 -6.40 -9.89
C THR A 143 -30.96 -6.30 -9.38
N SER A 144 -31.33 -5.28 -8.59
CA SER A 144 -32.69 -5.18 -8.01
C SER A 144 -33.60 -4.12 -8.65
N GLU A 145 -33.18 -3.43 -9.71
CA GLU A 145 -34.08 -2.57 -10.49
C GLU A 145 -34.76 -3.39 -11.59
N THR A 146 -35.81 -4.13 -11.21
CA THR A 146 -36.77 -4.66 -12.18
C THR A 146 -37.56 -3.47 -12.76
N PRO A 147 -37.53 -3.19 -14.07
CA PRO A 147 -38.39 -2.18 -14.65
C PRO A 147 -39.85 -2.65 -14.54
N SER A 148 -40.62 -2.00 -13.68
CA SER A 148 -42.07 -2.12 -13.65
C SER A 148 -42.60 -1.60 -14.99
N VAL A 149 -43.00 -2.52 -15.86
CA VAL A 149 -43.77 -2.22 -17.07
C VAL A 149 -45.15 -1.77 -16.64
N GLU A 150 -45.38 -0.46 -16.61
CA GLU A 150 -46.70 0.14 -16.54
C GLU A 150 -47.36 -0.06 -17.92
N ARG A 151 -48.32 -1.01 -18.00
CA ARG A 151 -49.21 -1.13 -19.16
C ARG A 151 -50.26 -0.03 -19.05
N ILE A 152 -50.33 0.81 -20.08
CA ILE A 152 -51.49 1.63 -20.42
C ILE A 152 -52.43 0.79 -21.28
#